data_AF-A0AAW1QCB4-F1
#
_entry.id   AF-A0AAW1QCB4-F1
#
_cell.length_a   1.000
_cell.length_b   1.000
_cell.length_c   1.000
_cell.angle_alpha   90.00
_cell.angle_beta   90.00
_cell.angle_gamma   90.00
#
_symmetry.space_group_name_H-M   'P 1'
#
loop_
_entity.id
_entity.type
_entity.pdbx_description
1 polymer ?
#
loop_
_entity_poly.entity_id
_entity_poly.type
_entity_poly.pdbx_seq_one_letter_code
_entity_poly.pdbx_strand_id
1 'polypeptide(L)'
;MHTSTGQEQLRGVVKSFGPLPGLQVPTSCPRATCRRQLRRQAKAAAQSATPVEDPFAKKEVYHDGPINSFFIKYFSAKMAEQLGRKEYAPGYEGIVELSKEIVRGRSSKQQQETVSNILGSLLPPDAGSVFRKLFPFSQWSAELNARITMQFFAWLVGPMEMKDVEVEYKGQQQIWRSGVHIKKCRYLEQAECKGMCVNMCKMSTQKFFTETFGLPLTMVPNFEDLSCDMLYGQMPPPLEQDEAYLEPCFSQHCNIPQKRAGRPCPKIDTRREGR
;
A
#
# COMPACT_ATOMS: atom_id res chain seq x y z
N MET A 1 51.55 -31.13 -13.84
CA MET A 1 51.66 -29.83 -14.55
C MET A 1 50.27 -29.45 -15.07
N HIS A 2 49.81 -28.26 -14.68
CA HIS A 2 48.70 -27.41 -15.20
C HIS A 2 47.29 -28.02 -15.43
N THR A 3 46.20 -27.65 -14.75
CA THR A 3 45.49 -26.38 -14.41
C THR A 3 44.81 -25.62 -15.56
N SER A 4 43.49 -25.45 -15.40
CA SER A 4 42.66 -24.25 -15.72
C SER A 4 41.90 -24.19 -17.05
N THR A 5 40.57 -24.37 -16.97
CA THR A 5 39.59 -23.76 -17.88
C THR A 5 38.32 -23.41 -17.10
N GLY A 6 38.11 -22.12 -16.84
CA GLY A 6 36.95 -21.64 -16.08
C GLY A 6 37.03 -20.15 -15.76
N GLN A 7 37.16 -19.29 -16.78
CA GLN A 7 37.23 -17.84 -16.56
C GLN A 7 36.64 -16.95 -17.66
N GLU A 8 35.71 -17.43 -18.49
CA GLU A 8 35.25 -16.65 -19.66
C GLU A 8 33.78 -16.19 -19.70
N GLN A 9 32.95 -16.40 -18.66
CA GLN A 9 31.53 -15.98 -18.70
C GLN A 9 31.11 -14.83 -17.75
N LEU A 10 32.05 -14.10 -17.13
CA LEU A 10 31.73 -13.01 -16.18
C LEU A 10 32.20 -11.62 -16.68
N ARG A 11 31.85 -11.23 -17.91
CA ARG A 11 32.13 -9.87 -18.44
C ARG A 11 30.90 -9.06 -18.86
N GLY A 12 29.70 -9.48 -18.51
CA GLY A 12 28.47 -8.87 -19.02
C GLY A 12 27.57 -8.11 -18.05
N VAL A 13 28.00 -7.66 -16.87
CA VAL A 13 27.11 -6.88 -15.95
C VAL A 13 27.90 -5.85 -15.12
N VAL A 14 28.47 -4.83 -15.77
CA VAL A 14 28.93 -3.62 -15.05
C VAL A 14 28.71 -2.38 -15.93
N LYS A 15 27.45 -2.07 -16.27
CA LYS A 15 27.06 -0.75 -16.82
C LYS A 15 25.58 -0.50 -16.55
N SER A 16 25.23 0.05 -15.38
CA SER A 16 24.04 0.92 -15.17
C SER A 16 23.77 1.31 -13.69
N PHE A 17 24.78 1.47 -12.85
CA PHE A 17 24.59 2.13 -11.55
C PHE A 17 25.36 3.44 -11.56
N GLY A 18 24.64 4.56 -11.42
CA GLY A 18 25.23 5.85 -11.09
C GLY A 18 25.94 5.76 -9.73
N PRO A 19 26.90 6.65 -9.45
CA PRO A 19 27.69 6.59 -8.23
C PRO A 19 26.79 6.82 -6.99
N LEU A 20 26.90 5.92 -6.01
CA LEU A 20 26.35 6.11 -4.66
C LEU A 20 26.97 7.38 -4.03
N PRO A 21 26.20 8.19 -3.29
CA PRO A 21 26.74 9.36 -2.60
C PRO A 21 27.82 8.91 -1.60
N GLY A 22 29.03 9.45 -1.72
CA GLY A 22 30.11 9.23 -0.74
C GLY A 22 31.24 8.28 -1.14
N LEU A 23 31.23 7.66 -2.33
CA LEU A 23 32.39 6.89 -2.81
C LEU A 23 33.42 7.80 -3.50
N GLN A 24 34.50 8.15 -2.79
CA GLN A 24 35.72 8.67 -3.44
C GLN A 24 36.49 7.51 -4.07
N VAL A 25 36.57 7.48 -5.40
CA VAL A 25 37.40 6.52 -6.15
C VAL A 25 38.79 7.14 -6.33
N PRO A 26 39.87 6.59 -5.73
CA PRO A 26 41.22 7.10 -5.96
C PRO A 26 41.64 6.88 -7.42
N THR A 27 42.18 7.92 -8.05
CA THR A 27 42.51 7.97 -9.48
C THR A 27 43.70 7.10 -9.90
N SER A 28 44.37 6.43 -8.97
CA SER A 28 45.44 5.46 -9.29
C SER A 28 45.50 4.35 -8.23
N CYS A 29 44.94 3.17 -8.54
CA CYS A 29 45.06 2.02 -7.63
C CYS A 29 45.14 0.70 -8.43
N PRO A 30 46.09 -0.21 -8.12
CA PRO A 30 46.17 -1.53 -8.76
C PRO A 30 44.87 -2.32 -8.60
N ARG A 31 44.39 -2.93 -9.69
CA ARG A 31 43.06 -3.59 -9.79
C ARG A 31 42.73 -4.57 -8.64
N ALA A 32 43.71 -5.26 -8.08
CA ALA A 32 43.51 -6.22 -6.98
C ALA A 32 43.24 -5.54 -5.63
N THR A 33 43.89 -4.40 -5.37
CA THR A 33 43.80 -3.65 -4.11
C THR A 33 42.49 -2.88 -4.03
N CYS A 34 42.07 -2.27 -5.15
CA CYS A 34 40.78 -1.57 -5.27
C CYS A 34 39.58 -2.51 -5.04
N ARG A 35 39.63 -3.75 -5.57
CA ARG A 35 38.55 -4.75 -5.37
C ARG A 35 38.42 -5.19 -3.91
N ARG A 36 39.54 -5.31 -3.18
CA ARG A 36 39.55 -5.62 -1.75
C ARG A 36 39.02 -4.45 -0.92
N GLN A 37 39.36 -3.23 -1.29
CA GLN A 37 38.93 -2.01 -0.60
C GLN A 37 37.43 -1.73 -0.82
N LEU A 38 36.93 -1.87 -2.04
CA LEU A 38 35.50 -1.79 -2.35
C LEU A 38 34.70 -2.89 -1.64
N ARG A 39 35.23 -4.13 -1.56
CA ARG A 39 34.59 -5.20 -0.77
C ARG A 39 34.57 -4.88 0.72
N ARG A 40 35.65 -4.30 1.26
CA ARG A 40 35.70 -3.86 2.67
C ARG A 40 34.73 -2.71 2.94
N GLN A 41 34.63 -1.74 2.04
CA GLN A 41 33.70 -0.62 2.14
C GLN A 41 32.24 -1.08 2.00
N ALA A 42 31.93 -1.97 1.06
CA ALA A 42 30.60 -2.56 0.94
C ALA A 42 30.23 -3.40 2.18
N LYS A 43 31.21 -4.13 2.76
CA LYS A 43 31.01 -4.90 3.99
C LYS A 43 30.82 -3.98 5.21
N ALA A 44 31.56 -2.87 5.29
CA ALA A 44 31.38 -1.86 6.32
C ALA A 44 30.03 -1.14 6.19
N ALA A 45 29.60 -0.80 4.97
CA ALA A 45 28.30 -0.20 4.70
C ALA A 45 27.13 -1.15 5.05
N ALA A 46 27.27 -2.45 4.76
CA ALA A 46 26.30 -3.46 5.17
C ALA A 46 26.30 -3.72 6.69
N GLN A 47 27.40 -3.42 7.39
CA GLN A 47 27.51 -3.54 8.84
C GLN A 47 27.05 -2.28 9.59
N SER A 48 27.05 -1.13 8.92
CA SER A 48 26.55 0.14 9.45
C SER A 48 25.07 0.40 9.15
N ALA A 49 24.42 -0.47 8.37
CA ALA A 49 22.98 -0.39 8.18
C ALA A 49 22.29 -0.81 9.47
N THR A 50 21.62 0.13 10.13
CA THR A 50 20.72 -0.15 11.26
C THR A 50 19.71 -1.21 10.80
N PRO A 51 19.47 -2.29 11.58
CA PRO A 51 18.44 -3.25 11.24
C PRO A 51 17.11 -2.50 11.10
N VAL A 52 16.50 -2.54 9.91
CA VAL A 52 15.12 -2.11 9.74
C VAL A 52 14.29 -3.03 10.63
N GLU A 53 13.66 -2.48 11.67
CA GLU A 53 12.79 -3.24 12.56
C GLU A 53 11.67 -3.85 11.71
N ASP A 54 11.43 -5.15 11.82
CA ASP A 54 10.38 -5.81 11.06
C ASP A 54 9.02 -5.23 11.50
N PRO A 55 8.27 -4.54 10.61
CA PRO A 55 6.99 -3.92 10.98
C PRO A 55 5.96 -4.90 11.53
N PHE A 56 6.13 -6.19 11.25
CA PHE A 56 5.25 -7.27 11.67
C PHE A 56 5.72 -7.98 12.94
N ALA A 57 6.89 -7.62 13.50
CA ALA A 57 7.45 -8.26 14.70
C ALA A 57 6.54 -8.15 15.92
N LYS A 58 5.80 -7.04 16.04
CA LYS A 58 4.81 -6.81 17.10
C LYS A 58 3.45 -6.63 16.47
N LYS A 59 2.64 -7.70 16.43
CA LYS A 59 1.25 -7.61 15.97
C LYS A 59 0.39 -6.93 17.03
N GLU A 60 -0.38 -5.93 16.61
CA GLU A 60 -1.35 -5.27 17.48
C GLU A 60 -2.51 -6.22 17.82
N VAL A 61 -2.97 -6.18 19.07
CA VAL A 61 -4.13 -6.95 19.53
C VAL A 61 -5.36 -6.06 19.45
N TYR A 62 -6.29 -6.40 18.55
CA TYR A 62 -7.53 -5.65 18.35
C TYR A 62 -8.67 -6.30 19.13
N HIS A 63 -9.34 -5.50 19.96
CA HIS A 63 -10.51 -5.93 20.71
C HIS A 63 -11.80 -5.43 20.04
N ASP A 64 -12.49 -6.33 19.34
CA ASP A 64 -13.74 -6.01 18.66
C ASP A 64 -14.92 -6.18 19.62
N GLY A 65 -15.43 -5.06 20.14
CA GLY A 65 -16.70 -5.05 20.87
C GLY A 65 -17.90 -5.39 19.97
N PRO A 66 -19.12 -5.54 20.52
CA PRO A 66 -20.28 -6.02 19.78
C PRO A 66 -20.61 -5.22 18.51
N ILE A 67 -20.45 -3.89 18.57
CA ILE A 67 -20.69 -2.99 17.43
C ILE A 67 -19.68 -3.26 16.32
N ASN A 68 -18.39 -3.39 16.66
CA ASN A 68 -17.33 -3.70 15.70
C ASN A 68 -17.56 -5.09 15.10
N SER A 69 -17.91 -6.08 15.92
CA SER A 69 -18.24 -7.44 15.45
C SER A 69 -19.43 -7.44 14.47
N PHE A 70 -20.44 -6.60 14.72
CA PHE A 70 -21.55 -6.41 13.78
C PHE A 70 -21.07 -5.86 12.43
N PHE A 71 -20.28 -4.78 12.43
CA PHE A 71 -19.77 -4.18 11.18
C PHE A 71 -18.83 -5.12 10.42
N ILE A 72 -17.96 -5.84 11.13
CA ILE A 72 -17.10 -6.88 10.55
C ILE A 72 -17.95 -7.95 9.86
N LYS A 73 -18.96 -8.49 10.56
CA LYS A 73 -19.85 -9.51 10.00
C LYS A 73 -20.61 -8.99 8.78
N TYR A 74 -21.13 -7.76 8.85
CA TYR A 74 -21.86 -7.14 7.74
C TYR A 74 -20.95 -6.94 6.51
N PHE A 75 -19.75 -6.40 6.71
CA PHE A 75 -18.78 -6.20 5.65
C PHE A 75 -18.33 -7.53 5.03
N SER A 76 -17.98 -8.53 5.85
CA SER A 76 -17.63 -9.88 5.36
C SER A 76 -18.77 -10.53 4.58
N ALA A 77 -20.04 -10.34 5.00
CA ALA A 77 -21.18 -10.83 4.23
C ALA A 77 -21.25 -10.20 2.82
N LYS A 78 -21.01 -8.89 2.70
CA LYS A 78 -20.97 -8.21 1.39
C LYS A 78 -19.80 -8.66 0.52
N MET A 79 -18.65 -8.94 1.13
CA MET A 79 -17.52 -9.54 0.41
C MET A 79 -17.85 -10.96 -0.08
N ALA A 80 -18.46 -11.79 0.76
CA ALA A 80 -18.84 -13.16 0.42
C ALA A 80 -19.89 -13.22 -0.69
N GLU A 81 -20.82 -12.27 -0.76
CA GLU A 81 -21.78 -12.15 -1.87
C GLU A 81 -21.07 -12.07 -3.24
N GLN A 82 -19.93 -11.37 -3.34
CA GLN A 82 -19.13 -11.30 -4.59
C GLN A 82 -18.40 -12.61 -4.93
N LEU A 83 -18.35 -13.54 -3.99
CA LEU A 83 -17.73 -14.86 -4.12
C LEU A 83 -18.79 -15.98 -4.16
N GLY A 84 -20.05 -15.65 -4.46
CA GLY A 84 -21.13 -16.64 -4.50
C GLY A 84 -21.54 -17.13 -3.11
N ARG A 85 -21.49 -16.26 -2.10
CA ARG A 85 -21.81 -16.54 -0.68
C ARG A 85 -20.92 -17.62 -0.06
N LYS A 86 -19.63 -17.59 -0.41
CA LYS A 86 -18.60 -18.46 0.17
C LYS A 86 -18.58 -18.36 1.70
N GLU A 87 -18.36 -19.48 2.38
CA GLU A 87 -18.15 -19.53 3.84
C GLU A 87 -16.80 -18.90 4.23
N TYR A 88 -16.73 -18.31 5.43
CA TYR A 88 -15.55 -17.59 5.92
C TYR A 88 -15.47 -17.66 7.45
N ALA A 89 -14.26 -17.51 7.99
CA ALA A 89 -14.05 -17.46 9.43
C ALA A 89 -14.76 -16.26 10.10
N PRO A 90 -15.27 -16.39 11.34
CA PRO A 90 -15.82 -15.25 12.06
C PRO A 90 -14.74 -14.22 12.40
N GLY A 91 -15.15 -12.96 12.62
CA GLY A 91 -14.24 -11.88 12.97
C GLY A 91 -13.45 -11.33 11.79
N TYR A 92 -12.43 -10.52 12.10
CA TYR A 92 -11.68 -9.79 11.07
C TYR A 92 -10.85 -10.70 10.17
N GLU A 93 -10.43 -11.87 10.66
CA GLU A 93 -9.73 -12.87 9.84
C GLU A 93 -10.53 -13.25 8.59
N GLY A 94 -11.86 -13.38 8.71
CA GLY A 94 -12.73 -13.63 7.57
C GLY A 94 -12.65 -12.55 6.48
N ILE A 95 -12.44 -11.28 6.84
CA ILE A 95 -12.19 -10.20 5.87
C ILE A 95 -10.92 -10.48 5.08
N VAL A 96 -9.85 -10.86 5.78
CA VAL A 96 -8.55 -11.15 5.16
C VAL A 96 -8.62 -12.38 4.26
N GLU A 97 -9.29 -13.45 4.70
CA GLU A 97 -9.53 -14.66 3.91
C GLU A 97 -10.33 -14.37 2.63
N LEU A 98 -11.47 -13.67 2.76
CA LEU A 98 -12.29 -13.27 1.63
C LEU A 98 -11.51 -12.38 0.67
N SER A 99 -10.69 -11.44 1.18
CA SER A 99 -9.83 -10.62 0.32
C SER A 99 -8.79 -11.45 -0.44
N LYS A 100 -8.16 -12.45 0.20
CA LYS A 100 -7.24 -13.37 -0.48
C LYS A 100 -7.95 -14.14 -1.61
N GLU A 101 -9.18 -14.57 -1.37
CA GLU A 101 -10.02 -15.25 -2.35
C GLU A 101 -10.51 -14.31 -3.48
N ILE A 102 -10.75 -13.04 -3.19
CA ILE A 102 -11.03 -12.02 -4.22
C ILE A 102 -9.79 -11.85 -5.12
N VAL A 103 -8.60 -11.77 -4.55
CA VAL A 103 -7.36 -11.58 -5.30
C VAL A 103 -6.99 -12.80 -6.15
N ARG A 104 -7.39 -14.01 -5.72
CA ARG A 104 -7.07 -15.26 -6.42
C ARG A 104 -7.71 -15.30 -7.81
N GLY A 105 -6.89 -15.47 -8.85
CA GLY A 105 -7.36 -15.60 -10.23
C GLY A 105 -7.93 -14.32 -10.87
N ARG A 106 -7.90 -13.17 -10.18
CA ARG A 106 -8.35 -11.88 -10.71
C ARG A 106 -7.17 -10.98 -11.05
N SER A 107 -7.28 -10.23 -12.15
CA SER A 107 -6.38 -9.13 -12.45
C SER A 107 -6.54 -7.97 -11.46
N SER A 108 -5.53 -7.10 -11.35
CA SER A 108 -5.59 -5.88 -10.51
C SER A 108 -6.84 -5.04 -10.78
N LYS A 109 -7.24 -4.89 -12.05
CA LYS A 109 -8.46 -4.18 -12.44
C LYS A 109 -9.73 -4.87 -11.92
N GLN A 110 -9.83 -6.19 -12.10
CA GLN A 110 -10.98 -6.96 -11.62
C GLN A 110 -11.08 -6.95 -10.09
N GLN A 111 -9.96 -6.94 -9.38
CA GLN A 111 -9.92 -6.78 -7.92
C GLN A 111 -10.53 -5.43 -7.53
N GLN A 112 -10.07 -4.34 -8.15
CA GLN A 112 -10.56 -2.99 -7.87
C GLN A 112 -12.06 -2.82 -8.16
N GLU A 113 -12.53 -3.41 -9.26
CA GLU A 113 -13.95 -3.45 -9.65
C GLU A 113 -14.79 -4.24 -8.63
N THR A 114 -14.31 -5.41 -8.20
CA THR A 114 -15.00 -6.23 -7.19
C THR A 114 -15.17 -5.45 -5.88
N VAL A 115 -14.12 -4.76 -5.42
CA VAL A 115 -14.22 -3.94 -4.21
C VAL A 115 -15.14 -2.74 -4.41
N SER A 116 -15.12 -2.10 -5.58
CA SER A 116 -16.04 -1.00 -5.87
C SER A 116 -17.51 -1.44 -5.74
N ASN A 117 -17.82 -2.66 -6.20
CA ASN A 117 -19.15 -3.25 -6.02
C ASN A 117 -19.48 -3.53 -4.55
N ILE A 118 -18.51 -4.00 -3.77
CA ILE A 118 -18.67 -4.21 -2.32
C ILE A 118 -18.99 -2.88 -1.64
N LEU A 119 -18.19 -1.84 -1.88
CA LEU A 119 -18.39 -0.51 -1.30
C LEU A 119 -19.75 0.09 -1.68
N GLY A 120 -20.16 -0.07 -2.95
CA GLY A 120 -21.49 0.33 -3.40
C GLY A 120 -22.61 -0.43 -2.69
N SER A 121 -22.45 -1.73 -2.45
CA SER A 121 -23.45 -2.58 -1.78
C SER A 121 -23.62 -2.31 -0.28
N LEU A 122 -22.68 -1.58 0.33
CA LEU A 122 -22.79 -1.13 1.73
C LEU A 122 -23.72 0.06 1.88
N LEU A 123 -24.01 0.76 0.77
CA LEU A 123 -24.86 1.94 0.77
C LEU A 123 -26.27 1.61 0.27
N PRO A 124 -27.27 2.39 0.71
CA PRO A 124 -28.57 2.41 0.04
C PRO A 124 -28.43 2.78 -1.45
N PRO A 125 -29.39 2.36 -2.31
CA PRO A 125 -29.47 2.84 -3.69
C PRO A 125 -29.41 4.37 -3.77
N ASP A 126 -28.75 4.88 -4.80
CA ASP A 126 -28.58 6.32 -5.08
C ASP A 126 -27.82 7.14 -4.02
N ALA A 127 -27.33 6.52 -2.94
CA ALA A 127 -26.66 7.22 -1.84
C ALA A 127 -25.51 8.11 -2.31
N GLY A 128 -24.70 7.66 -3.28
CA GLY A 128 -23.63 8.49 -3.84
C GLY A 128 -24.13 9.76 -4.53
N SER A 129 -25.22 9.66 -5.29
CA SER A 129 -25.82 10.82 -5.97
C SER A 129 -26.45 11.80 -4.98
N VAL A 130 -27.08 11.28 -3.92
CA VAL A 130 -27.65 12.07 -2.83
C VAL A 130 -26.53 12.75 -2.05
N PHE A 131 -25.47 12.02 -1.72
CA PHE A 131 -24.32 12.54 -1.00
C PHE A 131 -23.68 13.71 -1.76
N ARG A 132 -23.45 13.57 -3.06
CA ARG A 132 -22.90 14.64 -3.90
C ARG A 132 -23.74 15.92 -3.91
N LYS A 133 -25.06 15.77 -3.89
CA LYS A 133 -26.00 16.90 -3.86
C LYS A 133 -26.00 17.60 -2.50
N LEU A 134 -25.95 16.84 -1.41
CA LEU A 134 -26.02 17.38 -0.04
C LEU A 134 -24.67 17.86 0.49
N PHE A 135 -23.57 17.27 0.03
CA PHE A 135 -22.21 17.52 0.52
C PHE A 135 -21.27 17.85 -0.65
N PRO A 136 -21.45 18.98 -1.36
CA PRO A 136 -20.56 19.38 -2.43
C PRO A 136 -19.11 19.53 -1.91
N PHE A 137 -18.14 19.40 -2.81
CA PHE A 137 -16.74 19.49 -2.44
C PHE A 137 -16.40 20.88 -1.85
N SER A 138 -16.00 20.87 -0.58
CA SER A 138 -15.67 22.04 0.23
C SER A 138 -14.77 21.61 1.39
N GLN A 139 -14.14 22.59 2.05
CA GLN A 139 -13.38 22.34 3.28
C GLN A 139 -14.23 21.62 4.33
N TRP A 140 -15.46 22.11 4.56
CA TRP A 140 -16.34 21.52 5.56
C TRP A 140 -16.69 20.06 5.25
N SER A 141 -17.00 19.72 4.00
CA SER A 141 -17.30 18.33 3.64
C SER A 141 -16.08 17.43 3.77
N ALA A 142 -14.88 17.91 3.40
CA ALA A 142 -13.64 17.17 3.60
C ALA A 142 -13.34 16.92 5.10
N GLU A 143 -13.41 17.96 5.94
CA GLU A 143 -13.19 17.84 7.38
C GLU A 143 -14.24 16.96 8.08
N LEU A 144 -15.51 17.05 7.66
CA LEU A 144 -16.56 16.20 8.20
C LEU A 144 -16.28 14.73 7.89
N ASN A 145 -15.86 14.40 6.67
CA ASN A 145 -15.50 13.03 6.32
C ASN A 145 -14.28 12.54 7.10
N ALA A 146 -13.25 13.37 7.30
CA ALA A 146 -12.12 13.03 8.13
C ALA A 146 -12.54 12.69 9.58
N ARG A 147 -13.43 13.50 10.17
CA ARG A 147 -13.98 13.25 11.53
C ARG A 147 -14.82 11.98 11.60
N ILE A 148 -15.72 11.78 10.63
CA ILE A 148 -16.52 10.55 10.53
C ILE A 148 -15.60 9.34 10.42
N THR A 149 -14.55 9.43 9.60
CA THR A 149 -13.63 8.32 9.39
C THR A 149 -12.92 7.92 10.67
N MET A 150 -12.38 8.90 11.39
CA MET A 150 -11.76 8.69 12.69
C MET A 150 -12.73 8.06 13.71
N GLN A 151 -13.99 8.51 13.72
CA GLN A 151 -15.00 8.06 14.70
C GLN A 151 -15.54 6.65 14.42
N PHE A 152 -15.71 6.28 13.15
CA PHE A 152 -16.47 5.09 12.76
C PHE A 152 -15.66 3.98 12.09
N PHE A 153 -14.43 4.24 11.60
CA PHE A 153 -13.65 3.22 10.86
C PHE A 153 -12.43 2.68 11.62
N ALA A 154 -12.26 3.02 12.91
CA ALA A 154 -11.16 2.47 13.71
C ALA A 154 -11.18 0.93 13.81
N TRP A 155 -12.36 0.31 13.80
CA TRP A 155 -12.49 -1.15 13.77
C TRP A 155 -11.91 -1.76 12.48
N LEU A 156 -11.98 -1.03 11.36
CA LEU A 156 -11.61 -1.51 10.04
C LEU A 156 -10.10 -1.34 9.79
N VAL A 157 -9.56 -0.15 10.08
CA VAL A 157 -8.19 0.21 9.73
C VAL A 157 -7.28 0.43 10.93
N GLY A 158 -7.81 0.51 12.15
CA GLY A 158 -7.01 0.71 13.37
C GLY A 158 -7.05 2.16 13.90
N PRO A 159 -6.29 2.46 14.96
CA PRO A 159 -6.26 3.78 15.59
C PRO A 159 -5.84 4.89 14.63
N MET A 160 -6.52 6.02 14.72
CA MET A 160 -6.37 7.15 13.82
C MET A 160 -6.27 8.48 14.56
N GLU A 161 -5.61 9.46 13.93
CA GLU A 161 -5.59 10.86 14.37
C GLU A 161 -5.77 11.79 13.18
N MET A 162 -6.38 12.95 13.39
CA MET A 162 -6.49 13.94 12.32
C MET A 162 -5.14 14.65 12.11
N LYS A 163 -4.88 15.09 10.87
CA LYS A 163 -3.76 15.95 10.51
C LYS A 163 -4.18 17.05 9.54
N ASP A 164 -3.34 18.07 9.42
CA ASP A 164 -3.54 19.16 8.46
C ASP A 164 -3.02 18.72 7.10
N VAL A 165 -3.70 19.14 6.04
CA VAL A 165 -3.36 18.79 4.66
C VAL A 165 -3.43 20.02 3.77
N GLU A 166 -2.46 20.14 2.87
CA GLU A 166 -2.49 21.12 1.79
C GLU A 166 -3.46 20.65 0.70
N VAL A 167 -4.42 21.50 0.34
CA VAL A 167 -5.45 21.22 -0.64
C VAL A 167 -5.52 22.35 -1.64
N GLU A 168 -5.44 22.02 -2.92
CA GLU A 168 -5.73 22.94 -4.00
C GLU A 168 -7.25 23.06 -4.17
N TYR A 169 -7.80 24.22 -3.82
CA TYR A 169 -9.23 24.50 -3.92
C TYR A 169 -9.46 25.82 -4.65
N LYS A 170 -10.20 25.77 -5.77
CA LYS A 170 -10.51 26.93 -6.62
C LYS A 170 -9.25 27.72 -7.04
N GLY A 171 -8.18 27.01 -7.37
CA GLY A 171 -6.91 27.59 -7.83
C GLY A 171 -6.04 28.20 -6.73
N GLN A 172 -6.35 27.95 -5.46
CA GLN A 172 -5.57 28.40 -4.32
C GLN A 172 -5.17 27.23 -3.43
N GLN A 173 -3.95 27.27 -2.90
CA GLN A 173 -3.50 26.33 -1.87
C GLN A 173 -4.06 26.75 -0.52
N GLN A 174 -4.71 25.82 0.18
CA GLN A 174 -5.30 26.02 1.51
C GLN A 174 -4.87 24.88 2.44
N ILE A 175 -4.86 25.15 3.75
CA ILE A 175 -4.58 24.14 4.76
C ILE A 175 -5.91 23.75 5.42
N TRP A 176 -6.30 22.49 5.30
CA TRP A 176 -7.55 21.96 5.87
C TRP A 176 -7.26 20.90 6.92
N ARG A 177 -8.11 20.82 7.95
CA ARG A 177 -8.03 19.79 9.00
C ARG A 177 -8.70 18.49 8.54
N SER A 178 -8.33 18.03 7.36
CA SER A 178 -9.01 16.94 6.64
C SER A 178 -8.11 15.75 6.30
N GLY A 179 -6.92 15.67 6.89
CA GLY A 179 -6.10 14.46 6.87
C GLY A 179 -6.48 13.52 8.00
N VAL A 180 -6.40 12.22 7.76
CA VAL A 180 -6.48 11.17 8.79
C VAL A 180 -5.25 10.29 8.70
N HIS A 181 -4.47 10.24 9.76
CA HIS A 181 -3.31 9.38 9.90
C HIS A 181 -3.70 8.12 10.67
N ILE A 182 -3.67 6.97 10.00
CA ILE A 182 -3.81 5.64 10.61
C ILE A 182 -2.45 5.24 11.15
N LYS A 183 -2.32 5.07 12.47
CA LYS A 183 -1.05 4.82 13.16
C LYS A 183 -0.43 3.49 12.76
N LYS A 184 -1.26 2.45 12.69
CA LYS A 184 -0.91 1.13 12.20
C LYS A 184 -2.14 0.51 11.55
N CYS A 185 -2.05 0.26 10.25
CA CYS A 185 -3.17 -0.18 9.44
C CYS A 185 -3.46 -1.66 9.69
N ARG A 186 -4.54 -1.95 10.42
CA ARG A 186 -5.00 -3.31 10.72
C ARG A 186 -5.11 -4.19 9.48
N TYR A 187 -5.65 -3.64 8.39
CA TYR A 187 -5.81 -4.40 7.15
C TYR A 187 -4.46 -4.77 6.52
N LEU A 188 -3.53 -3.81 6.45
CA LEU A 188 -2.20 -4.05 5.88
C LEU A 188 -1.38 -5.00 6.75
N GLU A 189 -1.44 -4.83 8.08
CA GLU A 189 -0.78 -5.68 9.05
C GLU A 189 -1.23 -7.14 8.96
N GLN A 190 -2.53 -7.40 8.81
CA GLN A 190 -3.05 -8.76 8.76
C GLN A 190 -3.06 -9.37 7.35
N ALA A 191 -3.15 -8.55 6.30
CA ALA A 191 -3.07 -9.03 4.92
C ALA A 191 -1.64 -9.34 4.48
N GLU A 192 -0.64 -8.69 5.08
CA GLU A 192 0.80 -8.89 4.83
C GLU A 192 1.16 -8.80 3.34
N CYS A 193 0.40 -8.01 2.57
CA CYS A 193 0.51 -7.96 1.11
C CYS A 193 0.25 -6.55 0.57
N LYS A 194 1.31 -5.91 0.05
CA LYS A 194 1.21 -4.59 -0.60
C LYS A 194 0.23 -4.57 -1.77
N GLY A 195 0.17 -5.66 -2.56
CA GLY A 195 -0.80 -5.79 -3.65
C GLY A 195 -2.26 -5.75 -3.18
N MET A 196 -2.56 -6.35 -2.03
CA MET A 196 -3.89 -6.28 -1.41
C MET A 196 -4.17 -4.86 -0.89
N CYS A 197 -3.20 -4.23 -0.21
CA CYS A 197 -3.34 -2.85 0.23
C CYS A 197 -3.65 -1.90 -0.93
N VAL A 198 -2.87 -1.98 -2.01
CA VAL A 198 -3.04 -1.11 -3.18
C VAL A 198 -4.36 -1.38 -3.91
N ASN A 199 -4.66 -2.64 -4.26
CA ASN A 199 -5.81 -2.95 -5.13
C ASN A 199 -7.13 -3.11 -4.39
N MET A 200 -7.13 -3.55 -3.14
CA MET A 200 -8.36 -3.80 -2.37
C MET A 200 -8.73 -2.64 -1.45
N CYS A 201 -7.76 -1.83 -1.01
CA CYS A 201 -8.03 -0.72 -0.09
C CYS A 201 -7.82 0.62 -0.79
N LYS A 202 -6.58 0.98 -1.12
CA LYS A 202 -6.22 2.31 -1.65
C LYS A 202 -6.98 2.66 -2.92
N MET A 203 -6.78 1.92 -4.01
CA MET A 203 -7.30 2.29 -5.33
C MET A 203 -8.82 2.35 -5.34
N SER A 204 -9.47 1.34 -4.76
CA SER A 204 -10.93 1.28 -4.70
C SER A 204 -11.54 2.36 -3.80
N THR A 205 -10.92 2.66 -2.66
CA THR A 205 -11.43 3.70 -1.75
C THR A 205 -11.25 5.10 -2.35
N GLN A 206 -10.07 5.39 -2.92
CA GLN A 206 -9.83 6.66 -3.64
C GLN A 206 -10.84 6.85 -4.78
N LYS A 207 -11.08 5.80 -5.58
CA LYS A 207 -12.07 5.79 -6.65
C LYS A 207 -13.48 6.03 -6.10
N PHE A 208 -13.86 5.34 -5.04
CA PHE A 208 -15.18 5.45 -4.45
C PHE A 208 -15.46 6.87 -3.93
N PHE A 209 -14.57 7.43 -3.12
CA PHE A 209 -14.75 8.79 -2.60
C PHE A 209 -14.76 9.84 -3.75
N THR A 210 -13.82 9.74 -4.69
CA THR A 210 -13.69 10.72 -5.78
C THR A 210 -14.84 10.60 -6.78
N GLU A 211 -15.11 9.39 -7.28
CA GLU A 211 -16.05 9.13 -8.38
C GLU A 211 -17.48 8.79 -7.94
N THR A 212 -17.72 8.40 -6.68
CA THR A 212 -19.08 8.13 -6.17
C THR A 212 -19.55 9.26 -5.27
N PHE A 213 -18.71 9.72 -4.34
CA PHE A 213 -19.06 10.79 -3.40
C PHE A 213 -18.68 12.20 -3.87
N GLY A 214 -17.86 12.32 -4.93
CA GLY A 214 -17.41 13.64 -5.40
C GLY A 214 -16.49 14.34 -4.41
N LEU A 215 -15.84 13.59 -3.53
CA LEU A 215 -14.87 14.09 -2.56
C LEU A 215 -13.49 13.53 -2.92
N PRO A 216 -12.56 14.35 -3.41
CA PRO A 216 -11.19 13.92 -3.65
C PRO A 216 -10.58 13.30 -2.40
N LEU A 217 -9.90 12.17 -2.58
CA LEU A 217 -9.20 11.47 -1.51
C LEU A 217 -7.92 10.85 -2.07
N THR A 218 -6.78 11.20 -1.50
CA THR A 218 -5.51 10.49 -1.74
C THR A 218 -5.18 9.63 -0.52
N MET A 219 -4.82 8.38 -0.74
CA MET A 219 -4.35 7.47 0.30
C MET A 219 -2.86 7.18 0.13
N VAL A 220 -2.08 7.33 1.19
CA VAL A 220 -0.62 7.16 1.18
C VAL A 220 -0.24 6.11 2.23
N PRO A 221 -0.15 4.81 1.87
CA PRO A 221 0.31 3.78 2.78
C PRO A 221 1.82 3.91 2.98
N ASN A 222 2.27 3.78 4.23
CA ASN A 222 3.68 3.59 4.56
C ASN A 222 3.90 2.09 4.83
N PHE A 223 4.74 1.46 4.03
CA PHE A 223 5.03 0.04 4.14
C PHE A 223 6.18 -0.28 5.10
N GLU A 224 6.86 0.73 5.65
CA GLU A 224 7.93 0.55 6.63
C GLU A 224 7.39 0.41 8.06
N ASP A 225 6.34 1.15 8.41
CA ASP A 225 5.72 1.14 9.74
C ASP A 225 4.25 0.65 9.73
N LEU A 226 3.72 0.33 8.54
CA LEU A 226 2.34 -0.07 8.30
C LEU A 226 1.30 1.02 8.56
N SER A 227 1.68 2.28 8.72
CA SER A 227 0.76 3.42 8.81
C SER A 227 0.11 3.73 7.45
N CYS A 228 -0.93 4.55 7.45
CA CYS A 228 -1.52 5.04 6.20
C CYS A 228 -2.20 6.39 6.39
N ASP A 229 -1.93 7.33 5.50
CA ASP A 229 -2.64 8.60 5.47
C ASP A 229 -3.83 8.56 4.50
N MET A 230 -4.94 9.15 4.92
CA MET A 230 -6.10 9.47 4.08
C MET A 230 -6.24 11.00 4.02
N LEU A 231 -5.97 11.58 2.86
CA LEU A 231 -5.89 13.02 2.64
C LEU A 231 -7.16 13.48 1.90
N TYR A 232 -8.21 13.82 2.65
CA TYR A 232 -9.45 14.30 2.06
C TYR A 232 -9.26 15.71 1.49
N GLY A 233 -9.65 15.89 0.23
CA GLY A 233 -9.48 17.11 -0.54
C GLY A 233 -8.34 17.05 -1.55
N GLN A 234 -7.41 16.10 -1.43
CA GLN A 234 -6.38 15.88 -2.45
C GLN A 234 -6.87 14.93 -3.54
N MET A 235 -6.55 15.26 -4.79
CA MET A 235 -6.81 14.38 -5.93
C MET A 235 -5.81 13.22 -5.94
N PRO A 236 -6.27 11.97 -6.16
CA PRO A 236 -5.37 10.85 -6.35
C PRO A 236 -4.35 11.13 -7.47
N PRO A 237 -3.06 10.80 -7.27
CA PRO A 237 -2.08 10.94 -8.33
C PRO A 237 -2.38 9.96 -9.48
N PRO A 238 -1.91 10.26 -10.70
CA PRO A 238 -1.86 9.27 -11.77
C PRO A 238 -1.08 8.02 -11.35
N LEU A 239 -1.47 6.86 -11.89
CA LEU A 239 -0.93 5.55 -11.49
C LEU A 239 0.61 5.47 -11.63
N GLU A 240 1.17 6.10 -12.67
CA GLU A 240 2.60 6.11 -12.96
C GLU A 240 3.41 6.96 -11.97
N GLN A 241 2.75 7.90 -11.28
CA GLN A 241 3.34 8.80 -10.29
C GLN A 241 3.05 8.34 -8.86
N ASP A 242 2.26 7.29 -8.70
CA ASP A 242 1.91 6.74 -7.39
C ASP A 242 3.05 5.86 -6.87
N GLU A 243 3.74 6.30 -5.83
CA GLU A 243 4.85 5.57 -5.21
C GLU A 243 4.42 4.16 -4.77
N ALA A 244 3.21 4.03 -4.21
CA ALA A 244 2.68 2.73 -3.79
C ALA A 244 2.53 1.76 -4.96
N TYR A 245 2.46 2.24 -6.20
CA TYR A 245 2.42 1.41 -7.39
C TYR A 245 3.78 0.76 -7.71
N LEU A 246 4.89 1.41 -7.32
CA LEU A 246 6.26 1.01 -7.64
C LEU A 246 6.88 0.09 -6.57
N GLU A 247 6.22 -0.06 -5.44
CA GLU A 247 6.72 -0.79 -4.28
C GLU A 247 6.99 -2.28 -4.54
N PRO A 248 8.15 -2.83 -4.13
CA PRO A 248 8.41 -4.26 -4.14
C PRO A 248 7.58 -4.97 -3.06
N CYS A 249 7.32 -6.27 -3.17
CA CYS A 249 6.61 -7.00 -2.12
C CYS A 249 7.42 -7.04 -0.80
N PHE A 250 6.76 -7.33 0.32
CA PHE A 250 7.44 -7.59 1.59
C PHE A 250 8.36 -8.81 1.49
N SER A 251 9.67 -8.61 1.57
CA SER A 251 10.67 -9.66 1.30
C SER A 251 10.60 -10.83 2.30
N GLN A 252 10.27 -10.55 3.56
CA GLN A 252 10.20 -11.56 4.63
C GLN A 252 8.82 -12.20 4.78
N HIS A 253 7.77 -11.54 4.29
CA HIS A 253 6.37 -11.95 4.48
C HIS A 253 5.67 -12.37 3.17
N CYS A 254 6.41 -12.43 2.05
CA CYS A 254 5.87 -12.82 0.75
C CYS A 254 6.61 -14.01 0.16
N ASN A 255 5.86 -15.09 -0.10
CA ASN A 255 6.39 -16.32 -0.71
C ASN A 255 6.54 -16.24 -2.23
N ILE A 256 6.25 -15.10 -2.86
CA ILE A 256 6.42 -14.91 -4.30
C ILE A 256 7.91 -14.66 -4.57
N PRO A 257 8.58 -15.51 -5.38
CA PRO A 257 9.98 -15.29 -5.71
C PRO A 257 10.14 -13.95 -6.43
N GLN A 258 10.81 -12.99 -5.80
CA GLN A 258 11.19 -11.75 -6.48
C GLN A 258 12.32 -12.07 -7.46
N LYS A 259 11.95 -12.29 -8.74
CA LYS A 259 12.90 -12.62 -9.82
C LYS A 259 14.05 -11.62 -9.96
N ARG A 260 13.87 -10.38 -9.47
CA ARG A 260 14.92 -9.33 -9.36
C ARG A 260 14.63 -8.44 -8.16
N ALA A 261 15.66 -8.12 -7.37
CA ALA A 261 15.55 -7.17 -6.25
C ALA A 261 15.12 -5.79 -6.76
N GLY A 262 14.20 -5.14 -6.03
CA GLY A 262 13.73 -3.79 -6.33
C GLY A 262 12.74 -3.68 -7.49
N ARG A 263 12.23 -4.79 -8.05
CA ARG A 263 11.11 -4.72 -8.99
C ARG A 263 9.79 -4.48 -8.25
N PRO A 264 8.87 -3.70 -8.83
CA PRO A 264 7.53 -3.56 -8.29
C PRO A 264 6.83 -4.90 -8.09
N CYS A 265 6.04 -5.01 -7.03
CA CYS A 265 5.35 -6.24 -6.68
C CYS A 265 4.37 -6.65 -7.80
N PRO A 266 4.42 -7.90 -8.31
CA PRO A 266 3.54 -8.34 -9.39
C PRO A 266 2.07 -8.41 -8.98
N LYS A 267 1.79 -8.46 -7.67
CA LYS A 267 0.42 -8.40 -7.15
C LYS A 267 -0.20 -7.01 -7.17
N ILE A 268 0.60 -5.95 -7.33
CA ILE A 268 0.10 -4.58 -7.50
C ILE A 268 -0.45 -4.39 -8.92
N ASP A 269 0.31 -4.80 -9.94
CA ASP A 269 -0.20 -4.85 -11.31
C ASP A 269 0.10 -6.20 -11.96
N THR A 270 -0.93 -7.03 -12.01
CA THR A 270 -0.88 -8.36 -12.61
C THR A 270 -0.67 -8.31 -14.13
N ARG A 271 -0.82 -7.14 -14.78
CA ARG A 271 -0.57 -6.98 -16.22
C ARG A 271 0.91 -6.72 -16.55
N ARG A 272 1.76 -6.38 -15.57
CA ARG A 272 3.20 -6.17 -15.80
C ARG A 272 3.96 -7.44 -16.15
N GLU A 273 3.47 -8.60 -15.73
CA GLU A 273 4.17 -9.87 -15.97
C GLU A 273 3.93 -10.44 -17.38
N GLY A 274 2.90 -9.94 -18.09
CA GLY A 274 2.58 -10.31 -19.47
C GLY A 274 3.06 -9.31 -20.52
N ARG A 275 3.95 -8.38 -20.15
CA ARG A 275 4.51 -7.34 -21.02
C ARG A 275 6.01 -7.52 -21.20
#